data_AF-A0A9E2VN81-F1
#
_entry.id   AF-A0A9E2VN81-F1
#
_cell.length_a   1.000
_cell.length_b   1.000
_cell.length_c   1.000
_cell.angle_alpha   90.00
_cell.angle_beta   90.00
_cell.angle_gamma   90.00
#
_symmetry.space_group_name_H-M   'P 1'
#
loop_
_entity.id
_entity.type
_entity.pdbx_description
1 polymer ?
#
loop_
_entity_poly.entity_id
_entity_poly.type
_entity_poly.pdbx_seq_one_letter_code
_entity_poly.pdbx_strand_id
1 'polypeptide(L)'
;MPLNPAPDLPPPFAPDPSRVGPQTPARWPAAQHWHRPVFILFLVWLAVGWVTLALGIDWASDNGWAVALFLVLACATTLVSLARRLPLQNVLAAAGVIAAVAGVIELVSVFTDIPFGPRVYTGKLGSRLFHELPWPMPLLWVVVVINGRGIARLILRPWRKTTFYGFWVIGLTCLLAVGFDLSLEPFATQSQRFWLWHAPKSVPAWGSAPWVNFLAWFVTALAALGFATPWLLNKFPVKQPTDYHPLALWMLLNLLFATGCAQHRIWPALVFNLAFNAAVVIYTLRGGRW
;
A
#
# COMPACT_ATOMS: atom_id res chain seq x y z
N MET A 1 54.67 -47.96 -38.96
CA MET A 1 54.38 -46.57 -38.53
C MET A 1 53.01 -46.56 -37.89
N PRO A 2 52.87 -46.29 -36.58
CA PRO A 2 51.56 -46.16 -35.96
C PRO A 2 50.95 -44.80 -36.33
N LEU A 3 49.69 -44.82 -36.75
CA LEU A 3 48.89 -43.61 -37.01
C LEU A 3 48.57 -42.92 -35.68
N ASN A 4 48.95 -41.65 -35.58
CA ASN A 4 48.62 -40.81 -34.42
C ASN A 4 47.09 -40.58 -34.39
N PRO A 5 46.41 -40.78 -33.24
CA PRO A 5 44.99 -40.47 -33.13
C PRO A 5 44.76 -38.96 -33.26
N ALA A 6 43.71 -38.59 -33.99
CA ALA A 6 43.32 -37.20 -34.20
C ALA A 6 42.91 -36.53 -32.87
N PRO A 7 43.23 -35.25 -32.66
CA PRO A 7 42.83 -34.53 -31.46
C PRO A 7 41.31 -34.36 -31.42
N ASP A 8 40.70 -34.76 -30.29
CA ASP A 8 39.27 -34.58 -30.01
C ASP A 8 38.90 -33.09 -30.08
N LEU A 9 38.17 -32.70 -31.12
CA LEU A 9 37.58 -31.37 -31.20
C LEU A 9 36.37 -31.31 -30.26
N PRO A 10 36.30 -30.32 -29.36
CA PRO A 10 35.14 -30.15 -28.49
C PRO A 10 33.89 -29.88 -29.33
N PRO A 11 32.71 -30.37 -28.89
CA PRO A 11 31.47 -30.23 -29.64
C PRO A 11 31.13 -28.74 -29.87
N PRO A 12 30.66 -28.36 -31.08
CA PRO A 12 30.49 -26.96 -31.50
C PRO A 12 29.42 -26.15 -30.74
N PHE A 13 28.81 -26.72 -29.70
CA PHE A 13 27.70 -26.13 -28.96
C PHE A 13 27.78 -26.35 -27.44
N ALA A 14 28.98 -26.51 -26.86
CA ALA A 14 29.09 -26.42 -25.41
C ALA A 14 28.77 -24.97 -24.98
N PRO A 15 27.67 -24.70 -24.27
CA PRO A 15 27.37 -23.36 -23.79
C PRO A 15 28.51 -22.91 -22.88
N ASP A 16 29.10 -21.75 -23.20
CA ASP A 16 30.18 -21.14 -22.44
C ASP A 16 29.78 -21.01 -20.95
N PRO A 17 30.38 -21.80 -20.04
CA PRO A 17 30.01 -21.78 -18.63
C PRO A 17 30.32 -20.43 -17.95
N SER A 18 31.08 -19.55 -18.60
CA SER A 18 31.36 -18.20 -18.11
C SER A 18 30.25 -17.18 -18.40
N ARG A 19 29.27 -17.49 -19.27
CA ARG A 19 28.22 -16.55 -19.70
C ARG A 19 26.89 -16.65 -18.94
N VAL A 20 26.73 -17.60 -18.02
CA VAL A 20 25.50 -17.76 -17.23
C VAL A 20 25.76 -17.45 -15.75
N GLY A 21 26.40 -16.32 -15.47
CA GLY A 21 26.20 -15.67 -14.17
C GLY A 21 24.75 -15.18 -14.13
N PRO A 22 23.96 -15.43 -13.05
CA PRO A 22 22.62 -14.88 -12.95
C PRO A 22 22.74 -13.35 -13.00
N GLN A 23 22.36 -12.77 -14.15
CA GLN A 23 22.17 -11.33 -14.29
C GLN A 23 21.07 -10.96 -13.30
N THR A 24 21.50 -10.56 -12.10
CA THR A 24 20.59 -10.10 -11.07
C THR A 24 20.00 -8.82 -11.65
N PRO A 25 18.69 -8.75 -11.96
CA PRO A 25 18.13 -7.54 -12.53
C PRO A 25 18.49 -6.40 -11.60
N ALA A 26 19.17 -5.41 -12.17
CA ALA A 26 19.87 -4.40 -11.40
C ALA A 26 18.88 -3.72 -10.44
N ARG A 27 19.05 -3.97 -9.15
CA ARG A 27 18.36 -3.19 -8.10
C ARG A 27 18.76 -1.75 -8.30
N TRP A 28 17.83 -0.81 -8.20
CA TRP A 28 18.14 0.60 -8.43
C TRP A 28 19.07 1.11 -7.32
N PRO A 29 20.38 1.36 -7.58
CA PRO A 29 21.33 1.66 -6.50
C PRO A 29 21.02 2.99 -5.81
N ALA A 30 20.40 3.92 -6.55
CA ALA A 30 19.96 5.20 -6.02
C ALA A 30 18.77 5.04 -5.03
N ALA A 31 17.96 3.97 -5.11
CA ALA A 31 16.86 3.74 -4.17
C ALA A 31 17.36 3.66 -2.72
N GLN A 32 18.55 3.07 -2.51
CA GLN A 32 19.14 2.96 -1.19
C GLN A 32 19.60 4.32 -0.64
N HIS A 33 20.08 5.21 -1.51
CA HIS A 33 20.50 6.56 -1.16
C HIS A 33 19.30 7.47 -0.91
N TRP A 34 18.25 7.38 -1.74
CA TRP A 34 17.04 8.22 -1.64
C TRP A 34 16.06 7.78 -0.56
N HIS A 35 16.14 6.53 -0.09
CA HIS A 35 15.19 6.02 0.90
C HIS A 35 15.15 6.85 2.19
N ARG A 36 16.31 7.14 2.77
CA ARG A 36 16.42 7.93 4.01
C ARG A 36 15.89 9.36 3.86
N PRO A 37 16.34 10.18 2.89
CA PRO A 37 15.86 11.55 2.77
C PRO A 37 14.36 11.63 2.46
N VAL A 38 13.84 10.76 1.58
CA VAL A 38 12.40 10.72 1.28
C VAL A 38 11.58 10.35 2.51
N PHE A 39 12.05 9.38 3.29
CA PHE A 39 11.37 9.00 4.53
C PHE A 39 11.45 10.09 5.61
N ILE A 40 12.60 10.77 5.76
CA ILE A 40 12.73 11.90 6.69
C ILE A 40 11.77 13.03 6.29
N LEU A 41 11.69 13.36 5.00
CA LEU A 41 10.75 14.36 4.50
C LEU A 41 9.30 13.99 4.81
N PHE A 42 8.94 12.71 4.60
CA PHE A 42 7.63 12.19 5.00
C PHE A 42 7.39 12.33 6.52
N LEU A 43 8.37 11.99 7.37
CA LEU A 43 8.24 12.10 8.81
C LEU A 43 8.08 13.54 9.29
N VAL A 44 8.82 14.49 8.69
CA VAL A 44 8.67 15.92 8.99
C VAL A 44 7.27 16.39 8.62
N TRP A 45 6.78 16.05 7.42
CA TRP A 45 5.45 16.46 6.98
C TRP A 45 4.33 15.80 7.80
N LEU A 46 4.51 14.53 8.17
CA LEU A 46 3.64 13.81 9.11
C LEU A 46 3.60 14.50 10.47
N ALA A 47 4.75 14.89 11.01
CA ALA A 47 4.84 15.56 12.31
C ALA A 47 4.11 16.92 12.27
N VAL A 48 4.27 17.68 11.18
CA VAL A 48 3.50 18.92 10.97
C VAL A 48 2.01 18.62 10.98
N GLY A 49 1.54 17.68 10.14
CA GLY A 49 0.13 17.29 10.06
C GLY A 49 -0.44 16.76 11.38
N TRP A 50 0.34 15.97 12.13
CA TRP A 50 -0.05 15.44 13.43
C TRP A 50 -0.14 16.52 14.50
N VAL A 51 0.83 17.46 14.54
CA VAL A 51 0.78 18.59 15.49
C VAL A 51 -0.38 19.52 15.18
N THR A 52 -0.61 19.86 13.91
CA THR A 52 -1.77 20.69 13.52
C THR A 52 -3.07 20.01 13.88
N LEU A 53 -3.18 18.71 13.61
CA LEU A 53 -4.32 17.90 14.02
C LEU A 53 -4.49 17.96 15.54
N ALA A 54 -3.45 17.65 16.32
CA ALA A 54 -3.46 17.64 17.79
C ALA A 54 -3.88 18.98 18.42
N LEU A 55 -3.55 20.10 17.77
CA LEU A 55 -3.94 21.46 18.18
C LEU A 55 -5.36 21.85 17.73
N GLY A 56 -6.07 21.00 17.00
CA GLY A 56 -7.40 21.27 16.45
C GLY A 56 -7.39 22.26 15.29
N ILE A 57 -6.22 22.46 14.66
CA ILE A 57 -6.05 23.35 13.52
C ILE A 57 -6.40 22.55 12.25
N ASP A 58 -7.28 23.10 11.42
CA ASP A 58 -7.67 22.49 10.16
C ASP A 58 -6.51 22.52 9.17
N TRP A 59 -5.72 21.44 9.15
CA TRP A 59 -4.59 21.28 8.25
C TRP A 59 -5.03 20.94 6.82
N ALA A 60 -6.24 20.43 6.68
CA ALA A 60 -6.88 20.17 5.40
C ALA A 60 -7.54 21.46 4.89
N SER A 61 -6.69 22.42 4.50
CA SER A 61 -7.10 23.68 3.87
C SER A 61 -8.04 23.46 2.68
N ASP A 62 -8.83 24.46 2.30
CA ASP A 62 -9.90 24.36 1.29
C ASP A 62 -9.47 23.83 -0.09
N ASN A 63 -8.19 23.95 -0.45
CA ASN A 63 -7.62 23.45 -1.71
C ASN A 63 -6.90 22.09 -1.56
N GLY A 64 -6.83 21.54 -0.34
CA GLY A 64 -6.37 20.18 -0.03
C GLY A 64 -4.92 19.83 -0.39
N TRP A 65 -4.07 20.82 -0.73
CA TRP A 65 -2.68 20.54 -1.16
C TRP A 65 -1.86 19.87 -0.06
N ALA A 66 -2.12 20.18 1.22
CA ALA A 66 -1.35 19.63 2.34
C ALA A 66 -1.58 18.13 2.49
N VAL A 67 -2.85 17.71 2.35
CA VAL A 67 -3.26 16.29 2.34
C VAL A 67 -2.72 15.59 1.09
N ALA A 68 -2.77 16.25 -0.07
CA ALA A 68 -2.24 15.71 -1.31
C ALA A 68 -0.72 15.50 -1.24
N LEU A 69 0.04 16.48 -0.74
CA LEU A 69 1.48 16.38 -0.51
C LEU A 69 1.81 15.25 0.47
N PHE A 70 1.02 15.11 1.53
CA PHE A 70 1.17 14.01 2.48
C PHE A 70 1.05 12.63 1.81
N LEU A 71 0.03 12.44 0.96
CA LEU A 71 -0.16 11.20 0.23
C LEU A 71 0.91 10.96 -0.84
N VAL A 72 1.41 12.03 -1.49
CA VAL A 72 2.56 11.95 -2.41
C VAL A 72 3.81 11.47 -1.67
N LEU A 73 4.11 12.04 -0.50
CA LEU A 73 5.28 11.65 0.30
C LEU A 73 5.15 10.22 0.83
N ALA A 74 3.96 9.81 1.29
CA ALA A 74 3.69 8.44 1.69
C ALA A 74 3.87 7.45 0.52
N CYS A 75 3.36 7.80 -0.66
CA CYS A 75 3.52 7.02 -1.88
C CYS A 75 4.99 6.93 -2.30
N ALA A 76 5.70 8.07 -2.38
CA ALA A 76 7.12 8.12 -2.70
C ALA A 76 7.95 7.25 -1.75
N THR A 77 7.69 7.34 -0.44
CA THR A 77 8.36 6.52 0.57
C THR A 77 8.10 5.02 0.34
N THR A 78 6.84 4.66 0.06
CA THR A 78 6.43 3.29 -0.27
C THR A 78 7.17 2.75 -1.49
N LEU A 79 7.19 3.52 -2.58
CA LEU A 79 7.81 3.11 -3.84
C LEU A 79 9.33 3.02 -3.73
N VAL A 80 9.99 4.01 -3.12
CA VAL A 80 11.45 3.99 -2.92
C VAL A 80 11.83 2.82 -2.02
N SER A 81 11.05 2.53 -0.97
CA SER A 81 11.29 1.35 -0.12
C SER A 81 11.17 0.04 -0.90
N LEU A 82 10.14 -0.10 -1.75
CA LEU A 82 9.95 -1.28 -2.60
C LEU A 82 11.05 -1.40 -3.68
N ALA A 83 11.52 -0.29 -4.24
CA ALA A 83 12.57 -0.23 -5.26
C ALA A 83 13.95 -0.67 -4.75
N ARG A 84 14.16 -0.73 -3.43
CA ARG A 84 15.35 -1.40 -2.84
C ARG A 84 15.34 -2.90 -3.07
N ARG A 85 14.17 -3.49 -3.35
CA ARG A 85 13.95 -4.95 -3.39
C ARG A 85 13.60 -5.47 -4.78
N LEU A 86 12.96 -4.65 -5.58
CA LEU A 86 12.50 -4.96 -6.94
C LEU A 86 13.07 -3.95 -7.95
N PRO A 87 13.22 -4.33 -9.23
CA PRO A 87 13.58 -3.39 -10.29
C PRO A 87 12.58 -2.22 -10.34
N LEU A 88 13.08 -0.99 -10.60
CA LEU A 88 12.25 0.21 -10.61
C LEU A 88 11.09 0.11 -11.60
N GLN A 89 11.32 -0.49 -12.78
CA GLN A 89 10.28 -0.73 -13.79
C GLN A 89 9.11 -1.55 -13.22
N ASN A 90 9.40 -2.60 -12.45
CA ASN A 90 8.36 -3.42 -11.82
C ASN A 90 7.62 -2.64 -10.73
N VAL A 91 8.33 -1.82 -9.95
CA VAL A 91 7.72 -0.99 -8.91
C VAL A 91 6.76 0.03 -9.52
N LEU A 92 7.21 0.76 -10.54
CA LEU A 92 6.40 1.75 -11.23
C LEU A 92 5.22 1.11 -11.98
N ALA A 93 5.44 -0.03 -12.65
CA ALA A 93 4.37 -0.76 -13.31
C ALA A 93 3.31 -1.26 -12.31
N ALA A 94 3.73 -1.86 -11.19
CA ALA A 94 2.80 -2.30 -10.15
C ALA A 94 2.02 -1.13 -9.55
N ALA A 95 2.70 -0.03 -9.23
CA ALA A 95 2.06 1.17 -8.70
C ALA A 95 1.07 1.79 -9.69
N GLY A 96 1.46 1.90 -10.97
CA GLY A 96 0.61 2.40 -12.05
C GLY A 96 -0.64 1.53 -12.25
N VAL A 97 -0.49 0.21 -12.25
CA VAL A 97 -1.62 -0.74 -12.36
C VAL A 97 -2.56 -0.62 -11.15
N ILE A 98 -2.02 -0.56 -9.92
CA ILE A 98 -2.85 -0.38 -8.72
C ILE A 98 -3.61 0.94 -8.78
N ALA A 99 -2.92 2.05 -9.08
CA ALA A 99 -3.52 3.37 -9.17
C ALA A 99 -4.59 3.43 -10.28
N ALA A 100 -4.33 2.82 -11.44
CA ALA A 100 -5.27 2.81 -12.55
C ALA A 100 -6.51 1.96 -12.24
N VAL A 101 -6.34 0.73 -11.77
CA VAL A 101 -7.47 -0.17 -11.43
C VAL A 101 -8.33 0.45 -10.34
N ALA A 102 -7.71 0.90 -9.24
CA ALA A 102 -8.45 1.52 -8.15
C ALA A 102 -9.07 2.85 -8.58
N GLY A 103 -8.34 3.69 -9.32
CA GLY A 103 -8.85 4.97 -9.84
C GLY A 103 -10.04 4.81 -10.79
N VAL A 104 -10.07 3.78 -11.63
CA VAL A 104 -11.22 3.47 -12.48
C VAL A 104 -12.43 3.02 -11.64
N ILE A 105 -12.23 2.13 -10.67
CA ILE A 105 -13.33 1.67 -9.79
C ILE A 105 -13.88 2.83 -8.95
N GLU A 106 -13.00 3.68 -8.43
CA GLU A 106 -13.32 4.92 -7.74
C GLU A 106 -14.16 5.86 -8.62
N LEU A 107 -13.73 6.09 -9.86
CA LEU A 107 -14.44 6.95 -10.81
C LEU A 107 -15.83 6.40 -11.13
N VAL A 108 -15.93 5.09 -11.40
CA VAL A 108 -17.22 4.41 -11.60
C VAL A 108 -18.11 4.59 -10.37
N SER A 109 -17.55 4.48 -9.17
CA SER A 109 -18.33 4.65 -7.94
C SER A 109 -18.84 6.05 -7.70
N VAL A 110 -18.11 7.09 -8.11
CA VAL A 110 -18.61 8.46 -7.95
C VAL A 110 -19.76 8.74 -8.94
N PHE A 111 -19.74 8.12 -10.12
CA PHE A 111 -20.81 8.29 -11.11
C PHE A 111 -22.03 7.39 -10.90
N THR A 112 -21.85 6.23 -10.27
CA THR A 112 -22.91 5.20 -10.18
C THR A 112 -23.31 4.87 -8.76
N ASP A 113 -22.67 5.45 -7.75
CA ASP A 113 -22.77 5.09 -6.33
C ASP A 113 -22.41 3.61 -6.02
N ILE A 114 -21.87 2.88 -6.99
CA ILE A 114 -21.48 1.46 -6.89
C ILE A 114 -20.00 1.34 -7.32
N PRO A 115 -19.13 0.63 -6.58
CA PRO A 115 -19.45 -0.32 -5.51
C PRO A 115 -19.38 0.26 -4.09
N PHE A 116 -18.82 1.45 -3.86
CA PHE A 116 -18.57 1.94 -2.49
C PHE A 116 -19.82 2.47 -1.78
N GLY A 117 -20.86 2.87 -2.52
CA GLY A 117 -22.03 3.56 -2.01
C GLY A 117 -22.02 5.05 -2.34
N PRO A 118 -23.14 5.75 -2.08
CA PRO A 118 -23.30 7.16 -2.43
C PRO A 118 -22.46 8.07 -1.52
N ARG A 119 -21.42 8.68 -2.10
CA ARG A 119 -20.51 9.60 -1.40
C ARG A 119 -20.17 10.82 -2.23
N VAL A 120 -19.90 11.92 -1.55
CA VAL A 120 -19.46 13.17 -2.18
C VAL A 120 -18.14 13.61 -1.55
N TYR A 121 -17.12 13.78 -2.39
CA TYR A 121 -15.82 14.29 -1.95
C TYR A 121 -15.86 15.80 -1.70
N THR A 122 -15.18 16.27 -0.67
CA THR A 122 -15.01 17.71 -0.39
C THR A 122 -13.73 18.26 -1.06
N GLY A 123 -13.54 19.58 -1.07
CA GLY A 123 -12.32 20.20 -1.60
C GLY A 123 -11.04 19.92 -0.79
N LYS A 124 -11.21 19.33 0.41
CA LYS A 124 -10.12 19.08 1.37
C LYS A 124 -9.13 18.00 0.94
N LEU A 125 -9.48 17.15 -0.03
CA LEU A 125 -8.63 16.05 -0.49
C LEU A 125 -7.81 16.39 -1.74
N GLY A 126 -7.74 17.68 -2.10
CA GLY A 126 -7.00 18.18 -3.26
C GLY A 126 -7.92 18.46 -4.45
N SER A 127 -7.31 18.87 -5.57
CA SER A 127 -8.04 19.07 -6.82
C SER A 127 -8.64 17.76 -7.33
N ARG A 128 -9.77 17.87 -8.05
CA ARG A 128 -10.50 16.72 -8.58
C ARG A 128 -10.12 16.46 -10.04
N LEU A 129 -9.79 15.21 -10.35
CA LEU A 129 -9.76 14.67 -11.71
C LEU A 129 -11.18 14.50 -12.20
N PHE A 130 -11.43 14.87 -13.46
CA PHE A 130 -12.75 14.78 -14.07
C PHE A 130 -13.86 15.45 -13.23
N HIS A 131 -13.50 16.53 -12.50
CA HIS A 131 -14.37 17.30 -11.60
C HIS A 131 -14.93 16.57 -10.36
N GLU A 132 -14.74 15.25 -10.26
CA GLU A 132 -15.41 14.43 -9.25
C GLU A 132 -14.44 13.66 -8.33
N LEU A 133 -13.37 13.07 -8.87
CA LEU A 133 -12.47 12.19 -8.10
C LEU A 133 -11.20 12.93 -7.66
N PRO A 134 -10.89 13.07 -6.36
CA PRO A 134 -9.63 13.64 -5.93
C PRO A 134 -8.42 12.84 -6.44
N TRP A 135 -7.48 13.50 -7.11
CA TRP A 135 -6.30 12.82 -7.66
C TRP A 135 -5.41 12.09 -6.63
N PRO A 136 -5.39 12.45 -5.32
CA PRO A 136 -4.62 11.68 -4.34
C PRO A 136 -5.23 10.32 -3.99
N MET A 137 -6.52 10.06 -4.31
CA MET A 137 -7.18 8.78 -3.97
C MET A 137 -6.49 7.56 -4.62
N PRO A 138 -6.16 7.56 -5.93
CA PRO A 138 -5.33 6.51 -6.51
C PRO A 138 -3.98 6.29 -5.81
N LEU A 139 -3.35 7.34 -5.26
CA LEU A 139 -2.09 7.21 -4.53
C LEU A 139 -2.29 6.55 -3.16
N LEU A 140 -3.38 6.85 -2.48
CA LEU A 140 -3.76 6.18 -1.24
C LEU A 140 -3.85 4.65 -1.46
N TRP A 141 -4.49 4.23 -2.56
CA TRP A 141 -4.58 2.82 -2.93
C TRP A 141 -3.21 2.16 -3.13
N VAL A 142 -2.26 2.85 -3.78
CA VAL A 142 -0.87 2.36 -3.91
C VAL A 142 -0.23 2.17 -2.55
N VAL A 143 -0.36 3.15 -1.65
CA VAL A 143 0.19 3.08 -0.29
C VAL A 143 -0.42 1.91 0.47
N VAL A 144 -1.74 1.78 0.51
CA VAL A 144 -2.43 0.74 1.29
C VAL A 144 -2.09 -0.65 0.75
N VAL A 145 -2.21 -0.87 -0.56
CA VAL A 145 -2.02 -2.20 -1.15
C VAL A 145 -0.56 -2.66 -1.04
N ILE A 146 0.42 -1.79 -1.35
CA ILE A 146 1.83 -2.18 -1.29
C ILE A 146 2.29 -2.40 0.15
N ASN A 147 1.94 -1.51 1.08
CA ASN A 147 2.36 -1.66 2.47
C ASN A 147 1.61 -2.80 3.17
N GLY A 148 0.31 -2.95 2.91
CA GLY A 148 -0.49 -4.09 3.38
C GLY A 148 0.11 -5.41 2.91
N ARG A 149 0.56 -5.51 1.65
CA ARG A 149 1.27 -6.69 1.15
C ARG A 149 2.60 -6.92 1.84
N GLY A 150 3.33 -5.84 2.13
CA GLY A 150 4.57 -5.90 2.91
C GLY A 150 4.34 -6.52 4.29
N ILE A 151 3.33 -6.03 5.01
CA ILE A 151 2.91 -6.53 6.33
C ILE A 151 2.43 -7.98 6.24
N ALA A 152 1.56 -8.31 5.28
CA ALA A 152 1.05 -9.67 5.08
C ALA A 152 2.19 -10.68 4.87
N ARG A 153 3.22 -10.31 4.10
CA ARG A 153 4.41 -11.16 3.91
C ARG A 153 5.23 -11.36 5.17
N LEU A 154 5.29 -10.37 6.07
CA LEU A 154 5.97 -10.49 7.36
C LEU A 154 5.19 -11.39 8.31
N ILE A 155 3.89 -11.16 8.45
CA ILE A 155 3.00 -12.01 9.24
C ILE A 155 3.09 -13.46 8.77
N LEU A 156 2.98 -13.68 7.46
CA LEU A 156 2.95 -15.02 6.88
C LEU A 156 4.34 -15.63 6.63
N ARG A 157 5.42 -14.97 7.05
CA ARG A 157 6.80 -15.44 6.84
C ARG A 157 7.05 -16.88 7.33
N PRO A 158 6.53 -17.32 8.50
CA PRO A 158 6.68 -18.71 8.97
C PRO A 158 6.08 -19.76 8.01
N TRP A 159 5.04 -19.38 7.24
CA TRP A 159 4.30 -20.26 6.34
C TRP A 159 4.74 -20.15 4.88
N ARG A 160 5.92 -19.56 4.61
CA ARG A 160 6.42 -19.31 3.25
C ARG A 160 6.59 -20.58 2.39
N LYS A 161 6.73 -21.75 3.02
CA LYS A 161 6.89 -23.05 2.33
C LYS A 161 5.56 -23.68 1.87
N THR A 162 4.41 -23.10 2.24
CA THR A 162 3.09 -23.64 1.88
C THR A 162 2.78 -23.38 0.40
N THR A 163 2.14 -24.34 -0.27
CA THR A 163 1.79 -24.26 -1.70
C THR A 163 0.93 -23.04 -2.04
N PHE A 164 0.02 -22.66 -1.13
CA PHE A 164 -0.91 -21.54 -1.32
C PHE A 164 -0.43 -20.21 -0.73
N TYR A 165 0.86 -20.09 -0.36
CA TYR A 165 1.41 -18.88 0.28
C TYR A 165 1.06 -17.59 -0.47
N GLY A 166 1.12 -17.59 -1.81
CA GLY A 166 0.76 -16.42 -2.63
C GLY A 166 -0.69 -15.97 -2.42
N PHE A 167 -1.64 -16.91 -2.42
CA PHE A 167 -3.05 -16.61 -2.18
C PHE A 167 -3.30 -16.14 -0.75
N TRP A 168 -2.63 -16.73 0.25
CA TRP A 168 -2.72 -16.26 1.63
C TRP A 168 -2.23 -14.82 1.79
N VAL A 169 -1.13 -14.46 1.11
CA VAL A 169 -0.62 -13.08 1.11
C VAL A 169 -1.63 -12.14 0.47
N ILE A 170 -2.25 -12.51 -0.65
CA ILE A 170 -3.28 -11.69 -1.31
C ILE A 170 -4.48 -11.49 -0.37
N GLY A 171 -5.06 -12.59 0.13
CA GLY A 171 -6.22 -12.55 1.02
C GLY A 171 -5.96 -11.72 2.28
N LEU A 172 -4.82 -11.93 2.95
CA LEU A 172 -4.45 -11.14 4.12
C LEU A 172 -4.20 -9.67 3.77
N THR A 173 -3.66 -9.35 2.59
CA THR A 173 -3.50 -7.95 2.15
C THR A 173 -4.85 -7.27 1.97
N CYS A 174 -5.83 -7.94 1.37
CA CYS A 174 -7.18 -7.42 1.22
C CYS A 174 -7.85 -7.19 2.59
N LEU A 175 -7.71 -8.13 3.52
CA LEU A 175 -8.22 -7.96 4.89
C LEU A 175 -7.53 -6.79 5.62
N LEU A 176 -6.23 -6.61 5.45
CA LEU A 176 -5.51 -5.46 6.00
C LEU A 176 -6.01 -4.15 5.38
N ALA A 177 -6.28 -4.11 4.07
CA ALA A 177 -6.85 -2.94 3.41
C ALA A 177 -8.24 -2.59 3.97
N VAL A 178 -9.10 -3.59 4.23
CA VAL A 178 -10.39 -3.37 4.89
C VAL A 178 -10.22 -2.87 6.32
N GLY A 179 -9.28 -3.42 7.10
CA GLY A 179 -9.00 -2.95 8.46
C GLY A 179 -8.44 -1.52 8.49
N PHE A 180 -7.66 -1.15 7.47
CA PHE A 180 -7.21 0.22 7.25
C PHE A 180 -8.40 1.14 6.96
N ASP A 181 -9.31 0.72 6.07
CA ASP A 181 -10.51 1.50 5.73
C ASP A 181 -11.46 1.67 6.92
N LEU A 182 -11.72 0.62 7.69
CA LEU A 182 -12.49 0.69 8.95
C LEU A 182 -11.92 1.72 9.94
N SER A 183 -10.60 1.92 9.91
CA SER A 183 -9.92 2.94 10.72
C SER A 183 -9.97 4.33 10.08
N LEU A 184 -9.86 4.40 8.75
CA LEU A 184 -9.86 5.63 7.96
C LEU A 184 -11.23 6.29 7.95
N GLU A 185 -12.32 5.54 7.78
CA GLU A 185 -13.66 6.08 7.55
C GLU A 185 -14.11 7.06 8.65
N PRO A 186 -14.06 6.73 9.95
CA PRO A 186 -14.48 7.67 10.99
C PRO A 186 -13.58 8.92 11.07
N PHE A 187 -12.27 8.76 10.78
CA PHE A 187 -11.34 9.89 10.69
C PHE A 187 -11.69 10.79 9.49
N ALA A 188 -11.91 10.20 8.32
CA ALA A 188 -12.16 10.92 7.09
C ALA A 188 -13.51 11.62 7.08
N THR A 189 -14.57 11.01 7.63
CA THR A 189 -15.92 11.58 7.53
C THR A 189 -16.27 12.48 8.70
N GLN A 190 -15.86 12.13 9.93
CA GLN A 190 -16.25 12.86 11.14
C GLN A 190 -15.18 13.83 11.63
N SER A 191 -13.89 13.47 11.53
CA SER A 191 -12.81 14.37 11.95
C SER A 191 -12.44 15.38 10.86
N GLN A 192 -12.08 14.91 9.67
CA GLN A 192 -11.54 15.77 8.62
C GLN A 192 -12.56 16.20 7.56
N ARG A 193 -13.70 15.50 7.46
CA ARG A 193 -14.76 15.72 6.46
C ARG A 193 -14.23 15.72 5.02
N PHE A 194 -13.38 14.76 4.70
CA PHE A 194 -12.85 14.54 3.36
C PHE A 194 -13.92 14.09 2.36
N TRP A 195 -14.87 13.30 2.82
CA TRP A 195 -16.07 12.94 2.07
C TRP A 195 -17.25 12.80 3.01
N LEU A 196 -18.45 12.92 2.43
CA LEU A 196 -19.72 12.78 3.12
C LEU A 196 -20.51 11.65 2.47
N TRP A 197 -21.07 10.78 3.30
CA TRP A 197 -21.92 9.68 2.86
C TRP A 197 -23.39 10.14 2.80
N HIS A 198 -24.07 9.82 1.70
CA HIS A 198 -25.50 10.10 1.49
C HIS A 198 -26.36 8.83 1.60
N ALA A 199 -25.84 7.79 2.26
CA ALA A 199 -26.57 6.54 2.42
C ALA A 199 -27.85 6.75 3.26
N PRO A 200 -28.98 6.10 2.90
CA PRO A 200 -30.20 6.15 3.71
C PRO A 200 -29.95 5.68 5.15
N LYS A 201 -30.59 6.32 6.14
CA LYS A 201 -30.43 5.98 7.57
C LYS A 201 -30.81 4.53 7.93
N SER A 202 -31.58 3.87 7.07
CA SER A 202 -31.97 2.46 7.23
C SER A 202 -30.86 1.47 6.86
N VAL A 203 -29.80 1.92 6.18
CA VAL A 203 -28.68 1.08 5.78
C VAL A 203 -27.69 0.95 6.96
N PRO A 204 -27.35 -0.27 7.40
CA PRO A 204 -26.34 -0.46 8.43
C PRO A 204 -25.00 0.18 8.03
N ALA A 205 -24.39 0.92 8.94
CA ALA A 205 -23.17 1.69 8.68
C ALA A 205 -22.18 1.61 9.85
N TRP A 206 -20.88 1.68 9.54
CA TRP A 206 -19.81 1.91 10.50
C TRP A 206 -19.52 3.40 10.58
N GLY A 207 -20.01 4.04 11.64
CA GLY A 207 -20.08 5.50 11.69
C GLY A 207 -21.07 6.01 10.64
N SER A 208 -20.55 6.58 9.55
CA SER A 208 -21.35 7.06 8.41
C SER A 208 -21.19 6.18 7.16
N ALA A 209 -20.19 5.29 7.13
CA ALA A 209 -19.85 4.53 5.94
C ALA A 209 -20.72 3.26 5.84
N PRO A 210 -21.40 3.02 4.71
CA PRO A 210 -22.20 1.81 4.54
C PRO A 210 -21.30 0.57 4.49
N TRP A 211 -21.78 -0.58 4.97
CA TRP A 211 -20.94 -1.80 4.99
C TRP A 211 -20.47 -2.26 3.60
N VAL A 212 -21.21 -1.91 2.55
CA VAL A 212 -20.83 -2.18 1.16
C VAL A 212 -19.50 -1.53 0.78
N ASN A 213 -19.14 -0.39 1.40
CA ASN A 213 -17.83 0.26 1.22
C ASN A 213 -16.69 -0.68 1.56
N PHE A 214 -16.76 -1.39 2.70
CA PHE A 214 -15.70 -2.30 3.13
C PHE A 214 -15.59 -3.52 2.22
N LEU A 215 -16.71 -4.02 1.71
CA LEU A 215 -16.71 -5.08 0.69
C LEU A 215 -16.08 -4.59 -0.62
N ALA A 216 -16.43 -3.38 -1.05
CA ALA A 216 -15.84 -2.74 -2.21
C ALA A 216 -14.33 -2.52 -2.04
N TRP A 217 -13.87 -2.17 -0.83
CA TRP A 217 -12.46 -2.06 -0.52
C TRP A 217 -11.73 -3.39 -0.66
N PHE A 218 -12.33 -4.49 -0.18
CA PHE A 218 -11.81 -5.84 -0.35
C PHE A 218 -11.68 -6.23 -1.83
N VAL A 219 -12.75 -6.04 -2.60
CA VAL A 219 -12.81 -6.39 -4.03
C VAL A 219 -11.83 -5.54 -4.84
N THR A 220 -11.73 -4.24 -4.55
CA THR A 220 -10.81 -3.31 -5.22
C THR A 220 -9.36 -3.69 -4.93
N ALA A 221 -9.01 -3.98 -3.67
CA ALA A 221 -7.69 -4.47 -3.30
C ALA A 221 -7.36 -5.80 -3.98
N LEU A 222 -8.33 -6.71 -4.06
CA LEU A 222 -8.18 -8.01 -4.73
C LEU A 222 -7.94 -7.85 -6.23
N ALA A 223 -8.72 -7.00 -6.91
CA ALA A 223 -8.54 -6.69 -8.32
C ALA A 223 -7.17 -6.05 -8.57
N ALA A 224 -6.82 -5.02 -7.81
CA ALA A 224 -5.53 -4.33 -7.92
C ALA A 224 -4.36 -5.30 -7.72
N LEU A 225 -4.42 -6.19 -6.74
CA LEU A 225 -3.40 -7.22 -6.52
C LEU A 225 -3.39 -8.28 -7.63
N GLY A 226 -4.56 -8.73 -8.09
CA GLY A 226 -4.68 -9.69 -9.17
C GLY A 226 -3.95 -9.23 -10.43
N PHE A 227 -4.16 -7.97 -10.81
CA PHE A 227 -3.47 -7.37 -11.95
C PHE A 227 -2.02 -7.01 -11.65
N ALA A 228 -1.68 -6.49 -10.46
CA ALA A 228 -0.30 -6.04 -10.17
C ALA A 228 0.68 -7.17 -9.81
N THR A 229 0.19 -8.36 -9.46
CA THR A 229 1.01 -9.48 -8.98
C THR A 229 2.18 -9.86 -9.90
N PRO A 230 2.04 -9.93 -11.24
CA PRO A 230 3.14 -10.28 -12.14
C PRO A 230 4.39 -9.39 -11.96
N TRP A 231 4.21 -8.10 -11.67
CA TRP A 231 5.29 -7.16 -11.42
C TRP A 231 5.81 -7.20 -9.99
N LEU A 232 4.95 -7.56 -9.03
CA LEU A 232 5.31 -7.69 -7.61
C LEU A 232 6.03 -9.00 -7.25
N LEU A 233 6.14 -9.93 -8.21
CA LEU A 233 6.89 -11.17 -8.07
C LEU A 233 8.38 -10.93 -8.34
N ASN A 234 9.21 -11.31 -7.37
CA ASN A 234 10.65 -11.29 -7.57
C ASN A 234 11.08 -12.55 -8.35
N LYS A 235 11.45 -12.37 -9.62
CA LYS A 235 11.91 -13.45 -10.51
C LYS A 235 13.22 -14.10 -10.06
N PHE A 236 14.01 -13.41 -9.22
CA PHE A 236 15.28 -13.92 -8.69
C PHE A 236 15.24 -13.89 -7.15
N PRO A 237 14.76 -14.97 -6.51
CA PRO A 237 14.53 -15.01 -5.08
C PRO A 237 15.86 -15.05 -4.29
N VAL A 238 16.50 -13.89 -4.12
CA VAL A 238 17.62 -13.72 -3.19
C VAL A 238 17.07 -13.61 -1.77
N LYS A 239 17.73 -14.22 -0.78
CA LYS A 239 17.42 -13.98 0.64
C LYS A 239 17.54 -12.48 0.91
N GLN A 240 16.44 -11.85 1.28
CA GLN A 240 16.41 -10.43 1.60
C GLN A 240 16.22 -10.25 3.10
N PRO A 241 16.84 -9.22 3.70
CA PRO A 241 16.61 -8.90 5.10
C PRO A 241 15.14 -8.52 5.33
N THR A 242 14.65 -8.79 6.53
CA THR A 242 13.30 -8.41 6.96
C THR A 242 13.12 -6.89 6.83
N ASP A 243 12.07 -6.44 6.13
CA ASP A 243 11.70 -5.02 6.12
C ASP A 243 10.63 -4.77 7.15
N TYR A 244 10.83 -3.82 8.05
CA TYR A 244 9.75 -3.30 8.87
C TYR A 244 9.23 -1.95 8.38
N HIS A 245 9.79 -1.42 7.28
CA HIS A 245 9.35 -0.14 6.73
C HIS A 245 7.85 -0.08 6.40
N PRO A 246 7.24 -1.11 5.76
CA PRO A 246 5.79 -1.11 5.52
C PRO A 246 4.97 -1.03 6.80
N LEU A 247 5.41 -1.72 7.86
CA LEU A 247 4.78 -1.65 9.18
C LEU A 247 4.91 -0.25 9.77
N ALA A 248 6.11 0.34 9.73
CA ALA A 248 6.34 1.68 10.27
C ALA A 248 5.43 2.71 9.59
N LEU A 249 5.37 2.73 8.26
CA LEU A 249 4.51 3.66 7.52
C LEU A 249 3.03 3.44 7.86
N TRP A 250 2.59 2.18 7.91
CA TRP A 250 1.22 1.81 8.29
C TRP A 250 0.83 2.32 9.68
N MET A 251 1.70 2.11 10.67
CA MET A 251 1.46 2.55 12.05
C MET A 251 1.40 4.07 12.16
N LEU A 252 2.24 4.78 11.41
CA LEU A 252 2.26 6.25 11.39
C LEU A 252 0.98 6.83 10.77
N LEU A 253 0.47 6.24 9.69
CA LEU A 253 -0.81 6.62 9.10
C LEU A 253 -1.98 6.38 10.09
N ASN A 254 -2.01 5.19 10.72
CA ASN A 254 -3.05 4.83 11.67
C ASN A 254 -3.00 5.68 12.95
N LEU A 255 -1.82 6.16 13.36
CA LEU A 255 -1.67 7.08 14.48
C LEU A 255 -2.41 8.41 14.24
N LEU A 256 -2.38 8.94 13.00
CA LEU A 256 -3.18 10.12 12.65
C LEU A 256 -4.68 9.83 12.81
N PHE A 257 -5.14 8.66 12.34
CA PHE A 257 -6.54 8.27 12.43
C PHE A 257 -7.00 8.14 13.88
N ALA A 258 -6.19 7.46 14.71
CA ALA A 258 -6.42 7.34 16.14
C ALA A 258 -6.50 8.71 16.81
N THR A 259 -5.56 9.61 16.49
CA THR A 259 -5.52 10.96 17.08
C THR A 259 -6.77 11.75 16.71
N GLY A 260 -7.16 11.77 15.44
CA GLY A 260 -8.38 12.47 15.01
C GLY A 260 -9.65 11.85 15.61
N CYS A 261 -9.73 10.52 15.70
CA CYS A 261 -10.85 9.86 16.38
C CYS A 261 -10.92 10.22 17.87
N ALA A 262 -9.77 10.28 18.57
CA ALA A 262 -9.71 10.64 19.98
C ALA A 262 -10.17 12.09 20.21
N GLN A 263 -9.74 13.03 19.37
CA GLN A 263 -10.12 14.44 19.48
C GLN A 263 -11.63 14.66 19.28
N HIS A 264 -12.23 13.94 18.35
CA HIS A 264 -13.67 14.00 18.08
C HIS A 264 -14.48 13.02 18.94
N ARG A 265 -13.86 12.38 19.95
CA ARG A 265 -14.50 11.46 20.90
C ARG A 265 -15.20 10.26 20.25
N ILE A 266 -14.66 9.78 19.13
CA ILE A 266 -15.18 8.63 18.38
C ILE A 266 -14.58 7.34 18.97
N TRP A 267 -14.97 7.01 20.21
CA TRP A 267 -14.36 5.92 20.98
C TRP A 267 -14.40 4.54 20.32
N PRO A 268 -15.51 4.09 19.68
CA PRO A 268 -15.52 2.78 19.03
C PRO A 268 -14.48 2.66 17.92
N ALA A 269 -14.31 3.70 17.11
CA ALA A 269 -13.32 3.76 16.05
C ALA A 269 -11.89 3.78 16.59
N LEU A 270 -11.64 4.54 17.67
CA LEU A 270 -10.35 4.57 18.34
C LEU A 270 -9.98 3.20 18.91
N VAL A 271 -10.89 2.55 19.64
CA VAL A 271 -10.66 1.23 20.24
C VAL A 271 -10.39 0.20 19.15
N PHE A 272 -11.19 0.19 18.07
CA PHE A 272 -10.95 -0.68 16.92
C PHE A 272 -9.56 -0.42 16.32
N ASN A 273 -9.21 0.83 16.03
CA ASN A 273 -7.92 1.19 15.43
C ASN A 273 -6.74 0.71 16.29
N LEU A 274 -6.78 0.96 17.60
CA LEU A 274 -5.72 0.56 18.52
C LEU A 274 -5.60 -0.97 18.61
N ALA A 275 -6.73 -1.68 18.75
CA ALA A 275 -6.74 -3.13 18.82
C ALA A 275 -6.26 -3.79 17.52
N PHE A 276 -6.73 -3.29 16.37
CA PHE A 276 -6.32 -3.76 15.05
C PHE A 276 -4.82 -3.57 14.83
N ASN A 277 -4.29 -2.37 15.10
CA ASN A 277 -2.87 -2.09 14.92
C ASN A 277 -1.99 -2.85 15.93
N ALA A 278 -2.45 -3.05 17.17
CA ALA A 278 -1.76 -3.91 18.13
C ALA A 278 -1.66 -5.35 17.63
N ALA A 279 -2.75 -5.92 17.09
CA ALA A 279 -2.74 -7.25 16.49
C ALA A 279 -1.77 -7.31 15.30
N VAL A 280 -1.81 -6.33 14.39
CA VAL A 280 -0.88 -6.25 13.24
C VAL A 280 0.58 -6.24 13.69
N VAL A 281 0.93 -5.44 14.70
CA VAL A 281 2.28 -5.39 15.26
C VAL A 281 2.68 -6.73 15.87
N ILE A 282 1.83 -7.32 16.73
CA ILE A 282 2.13 -8.59 17.40
C ILE A 282 2.39 -9.70 16.37
N TYR A 283 1.49 -9.86 15.39
CA TYR A 283 1.64 -10.89 14.35
C TYR A 283 2.84 -10.62 13.43
N THR A 284 3.13 -9.35 13.13
CA THR A 284 4.29 -8.98 12.30
C THR A 284 5.61 -9.26 13.01
N LEU A 285 5.73 -8.88 14.29
CA LEU A 285 6.92 -9.14 15.09
C LEU A 285 7.11 -10.65 15.33
N ARG A 286 6.03 -11.39 15.56
CA ARG A 286 6.08 -12.85 15.66
C ARG A 286 6.56 -13.47 14.36
N GLY A 287 6.02 -13.06 13.21
CA GLY A 287 6.42 -13.56 11.90
C GLY A 287 7.85 -13.18 11.51
N GLY A 288 8.31 -11.99 11.89
CA GLY A 288 9.66 -11.48 11.59
C GLY A 288 10.81 -12.18 12.33
N ARG A 289 10.52 -12.90 13.43
CA ARG A 289 11.50 -13.70 14.19
C ARG A 289 11.88 -15.03 13.52
N TRP A 290 11.10 -15.49 12.53
CA TRP A 290 11.36 -16.69 11.73
C TRP A 290 12.10 -16.35 10.43
#